data_AF-A0A8T2LFE0-F1
#
_entry.id   AF-A0A8T2LFE0-F1
#
_cell.length_a   1.000
_cell.length_b   1.000
_cell.length_c   1.000
_cell.angle_alpha   90.00
_cell.angle_beta   90.00
_cell.angle_gamma   90.00
#
_symmetry.space_group_name_H-M   'P 1'
#
loop_
_entity.id
_entity.type
_entity.pdbx_description
1 polymer ?
#
loop_
_entity_poly.entity_id
_entity_poly.type
_entity_poly.pdbx_seq_one_letter_code
_entity_poly.pdbx_strand_id
1 'polypeptide(L)'
;MDPVLPDSQYSRFASYDFESDARFQEGLKKLSNQGLLELKIFYYNRFIEPVDLTGFQEWRDRHQDSQTQTSEDISVTTDTNRVKDNSSQRETKEDTLLEKETKSEQGDSLSFAEVFRMIQAGEEIPGLEKLDIKSCNQKPSVSQIPRKLKPWEK
;
A
#
# COMPACT_ATOMS: atom_id res chain seq x y z
N MET A 1 20.77 -23.89 19.81
CA MET A 1 19.77 -22.97 19.25
C MET A 1 19.51 -23.45 17.84
N ASP A 2 18.61 -24.42 17.69
CA ASP A 2 18.28 -24.97 16.38
C ASP A 2 17.46 -23.93 15.61
N PRO A 3 17.84 -23.56 14.37
CA PRO A 3 17.00 -22.72 13.54
C PRO A 3 15.74 -23.50 13.20
N VAL A 4 14.58 -22.98 13.64
CA VAL A 4 13.27 -23.49 13.20
C VAL A 4 13.24 -23.39 11.69
N LEU A 5 13.23 -24.53 11.00
CA LEU A 5 13.31 -24.62 9.55
C LEU A 5 12.10 -23.90 8.92
N PRO A 6 12.30 -22.92 8.01
CA PRO A 6 11.21 -22.19 7.36
C PRO A 6 10.36 -23.08 6.44
N ASP A 7 10.83 -24.30 6.13
CA ASP A 7 10.04 -25.26 5.34
C ASP A 7 8.76 -25.71 6.05
N SER A 8 8.76 -25.74 7.40
CA SER A 8 7.60 -26.15 8.20
C SER A 8 6.43 -25.16 8.09
N GLN A 9 6.73 -23.85 8.16
CA GLN A 9 5.72 -22.79 8.05
C GLN A 9 5.13 -22.72 6.63
N TYR A 10 5.96 -22.85 5.59
CA TYR A 10 5.50 -22.80 4.20
C TYR A 10 4.66 -24.02 3.83
N SER A 11 5.03 -25.20 4.32
CA SER A 11 4.22 -26.42 4.18
C SER A 11 2.86 -26.28 4.87
N ARG A 12 2.82 -25.67 6.07
CA ARG A 12 1.58 -25.42 6.81
C ARG A 12 0.66 -24.41 6.11
N PHE A 13 1.24 -23.36 5.54
CA PHE A 13 0.51 -22.41 4.69
C PHE A 13 -0.04 -23.08 3.42
N ALA A 14 0.76 -23.91 2.73
CA ALA A 14 0.36 -24.60 1.51
C ALA A 14 -0.76 -25.64 1.73
N SER A 15 -0.79 -26.26 2.91
CA SER A 15 -1.82 -27.23 3.31
C SER A 15 -3.04 -26.60 3.98
N TYR A 16 -3.04 -25.29 4.20
CA TYR A 16 -4.16 -24.58 4.79
C TYR A 16 -5.32 -24.50 3.80
N ASP A 17 -6.50 -24.96 4.24
CA ASP A 17 -7.71 -24.98 3.42
C ASP A 17 -8.44 -23.63 3.48
N PHE A 18 -8.12 -22.75 2.53
CA PHE A 18 -8.79 -21.46 2.36
C PHE A 18 -10.23 -21.58 1.82
N GLU A 19 -10.62 -22.72 1.26
CA GLU A 19 -11.95 -22.90 0.68
C GLU A 19 -13.00 -23.21 1.75
N SER A 20 -12.61 -23.91 2.82
CA SER A 20 -13.50 -24.17 3.95
C SER A 20 -13.57 -23.02 4.98
N ASP A 21 -12.63 -22.07 5.00
CA ASP A 21 -12.69 -20.93 5.93
C ASP A 21 -13.75 -19.90 5.49
N ALA A 22 -14.89 -19.93 6.19
CA ALA A 22 -16.02 -19.03 5.94
C ALA A 22 -15.66 -17.53 6.02
N ARG A 23 -14.72 -17.13 6.90
CA ARG A 23 -14.34 -15.72 7.06
C ARG A 23 -13.51 -15.23 5.89
N PHE A 24 -12.59 -16.08 5.43
CA PHE A 24 -11.79 -15.80 4.24
C PHE A 24 -12.70 -15.69 3.01
N GLN A 25 -13.61 -16.66 2.84
CA GLN A 25 -14.55 -16.68 1.71
C GLN A 25 -15.54 -15.50 1.73
N GLU A 26 -16.02 -15.09 2.90
CA GLU A 26 -16.86 -13.88 3.01
C GLU A 26 -16.09 -12.60 2.64
N GLY A 27 -14.82 -12.51 3.06
CA GLY A 27 -13.93 -11.41 2.68
C GLY A 27 -13.66 -11.38 1.18
N LEU A 28 -13.42 -12.55 0.58
CA LEU A 28 -13.11 -12.68 -0.84
C LEU A 28 -14.26 -12.23 -1.74
N LYS A 29 -15.52 -12.43 -1.32
CA LYS A 29 -16.71 -11.92 -2.05
C LYS A 29 -16.75 -10.39 -2.19
N LYS A 30 -16.05 -9.66 -1.33
CA LYS A 30 -16.01 -8.19 -1.32
C LYS A 30 -14.84 -7.63 -2.13
N LEU A 31 -13.89 -8.48 -2.54
CA LEU A 31 -12.68 -8.10 -3.27
C LEU A 31 -12.67 -8.72 -4.68
N SER A 32 -11.91 -8.13 -5.60
CA SER A 32 -11.61 -8.78 -6.89
C SER A 32 -10.60 -9.91 -6.69
N ASN A 33 -10.68 -10.98 -7.49
CA ASN A 33 -9.74 -12.12 -7.46
C ASN A 33 -8.30 -11.80 -7.90
N GLN A 34 -7.95 -10.53 -8.08
CA GLN A 34 -6.58 -10.09 -8.40
C GLN A 34 -5.71 -10.20 -7.15
N GLY A 35 -4.55 -10.86 -7.26
CA GLY A 35 -3.61 -11.00 -6.13
C GLY A 35 -4.03 -12.02 -5.06
N LEU A 36 -4.65 -13.14 -5.47
CA LEU A 36 -5.16 -14.15 -4.54
C LEU A 36 -4.10 -14.68 -3.56
N LEU A 37 -2.85 -14.81 -4.00
CA LEU A 37 -1.76 -15.30 -3.15
C LEU A 37 -1.43 -14.29 -2.04
N GLU A 38 -1.37 -13.00 -2.39
CA GLU A 38 -1.13 -11.90 -1.46
C GLU A 38 -2.26 -11.80 -0.43
N LEU A 39 -3.52 -11.99 -0.85
CA LEU A 39 -4.66 -12.05 0.05
C LEU A 39 -4.57 -13.25 1.01
N LYS A 40 -4.23 -14.43 0.48
CA LYS A 40 -4.05 -15.65 1.30
C LYS A 40 -2.96 -15.45 2.35
N ILE A 41 -1.81 -14.88 1.95
CA ILE A 41 -0.71 -14.57 2.88
C ILE A 41 -1.11 -13.51 3.89
N PHE A 42 -1.76 -12.43 3.47
CA PHE A 42 -2.22 -11.38 4.39
C PHE A 42 -3.17 -11.93 5.45
N TYR A 43 -4.15 -12.75 5.04
CA TYR A 43 -5.10 -13.38 5.95
C TYR A 43 -4.39 -14.32 6.92
N TYR A 44 -3.54 -15.20 6.39
CA TYR A 44 -2.82 -16.18 7.19
C TYR A 44 -1.88 -15.49 8.20
N ASN A 45 -1.19 -14.43 7.80
CA ASN A 45 -0.34 -13.62 8.68
C ASN A 45 -1.15 -12.90 9.76
N ARG A 46 -2.38 -12.50 9.45
CA ARG A 46 -3.25 -11.80 10.40
C ARG A 46 -3.81 -12.73 11.48
N PHE A 47 -4.13 -13.97 11.12
CA PHE A 47 -4.97 -14.83 11.98
C PHE A 47 -4.32 -16.16 12.40
N ILE A 48 -3.29 -16.64 11.71
CA ILE A 48 -2.70 -17.96 11.93
C ILE A 48 -1.23 -17.83 12.36
N GLU A 49 -0.35 -17.45 11.44
CA GLU A 49 1.10 -17.42 11.66
C GLU A 49 1.77 -16.51 10.60
N PRO A 50 2.81 -15.74 10.95
CA PRO A 50 3.51 -14.92 9.97
C PRO A 50 4.26 -15.77 8.93
N VAL A 51 4.03 -15.47 7.66
CA VAL A 51 4.63 -16.11 6.49
C VAL A 51 5.08 -15.03 5.51
N ASP A 52 6.32 -15.15 5.05
CA ASP A 52 6.89 -14.23 4.07
C ASP A 52 6.48 -14.61 2.65
N LEU A 53 5.98 -13.64 1.89
CA LEU A 53 5.61 -13.84 0.47
C LEU A 53 6.81 -14.26 -0.37
N THR A 54 7.93 -13.56 -0.25
CA THR A 54 9.16 -13.85 -1.02
C THR A 54 9.67 -15.25 -0.69
N GLY A 55 9.76 -15.60 0.59
CA GLY A 55 10.26 -16.90 1.02
C GLY A 55 9.33 -18.06 0.64
N PHE A 56 8.01 -17.83 0.64
CA PHE A 56 7.05 -18.82 0.16
C PHE A 56 7.15 -19.05 -1.35
N GLN A 57 7.34 -17.99 -2.15
CA GLN A 57 7.54 -18.11 -3.59
C GLN A 57 8.79 -18.94 -3.91
N GLU A 58 9.92 -18.62 -3.27
CA GLU A 58 11.15 -19.40 -3.43
C GLU A 58 10.98 -20.85 -2.97
N TRP A 59 10.25 -21.10 -1.88
CA TRP A 59 9.94 -22.46 -1.42
C TRP A 59 9.09 -23.22 -2.44
N ARG A 60 8.07 -22.57 -3.00
CA ARG A 60 7.20 -23.15 -4.02
C ARG A 60 8.00 -23.48 -5.28
N ASP A 61 8.86 -22.58 -5.74
CA ASP A 61 9.69 -22.81 -6.94
C ASP A 61 10.61 -24.03 -6.76
N ARG A 62 11.19 -24.21 -5.56
CA ARG A 62 11.99 -25.39 -5.22
C ARG A 62 11.20 -26.71 -5.18
N HIS A 63 9.90 -26.65 -4.85
CA HIS A 63 9.06 -27.85 -4.70
C HIS A 63 8.21 -28.15 -5.95
N GLN A 64 8.00 -27.15 -6.82
CA GLN A 64 7.23 -27.27 -8.05
C GLN A 64 8.00 -28.04 -9.14
N ASP A 65 9.33 -28.02 -9.12
CA ASP A 65 10.18 -28.86 -9.97
C ASP A 65 9.99 -30.37 -9.77
N SER A 66 9.35 -30.79 -8.67
CA SER A 66 9.06 -32.20 -8.37
C SER A 66 7.58 -32.61 -8.53
N GLN A 67 6.70 -31.71 -8.99
CA GLN A 67 5.25 -31.97 -9.02
C GLN A 67 4.59 -31.72 -10.39
N THR A 68 5.27 -32.04 -11.49
CA THR A 68 4.65 -32.16 -12.83
C THR A 68 4.45 -33.61 -13.24
N GLN A 69 3.48 -34.28 -12.61
CA GLN A 69 2.78 -35.42 -13.20
C GLN A 69 1.40 -35.60 -12.55
N THR A 70 0.47 -34.71 -12.89
CA THR A 70 -0.97 -35.01 -13.01
C THR A 70 -1.63 -33.83 -13.73
N SER A 71 -2.10 -34.09 -14.95
CA SER A 71 -3.09 -33.30 -15.72
C SER A 71 -4.25 -32.87 -14.81
N GLU A 72 -4.88 -31.70 -14.96
CA GLU A 72 -5.70 -31.31 -16.11
C GLU A 72 -5.75 -29.78 -16.31
N ASP A 73 -5.64 -29.40 -17.59
CA ASP A 73 -6.18 -28.26 -18.33
C ASP A 73 -6.93 -27.13 -17.57
N ILE A 74 -6.44 -25.89 -17.69
CA ILE A 74 -7.13 -24.79 -18.37
C ILE A 74 -6.09 -23.72 -18.72
N SER A 75 -5.93 -23.55 -20.03
CA SER A 75 -5.13 -22.51 -20.67
C SER A 75 -5.69 -21.11 -20.44
N VAL A 76 -4.87 -20.15 -20.02
CA VAL A 76 -4.90 -18.79 -20.56
C VAL A 76 -3.47 -18.26 -20.65
N THR A 77 -2.92 -18.37 -21.86
CA THR A 77 -1.78 -17.58 -22.34
C THR A 77 -2.21 -16.12 -22.51
N THR A 78 -1.50 -15.18 -21.89
CA THR A 78 -1.30 -13.87 -22.53
C THR A 78 0.11 -13.37 -22.21
N ASP A 79 0.89 -13.35 -23.26
CA ASP A 79 2.27 -12.89 -23.40
C ASP A 79 2.48 -11.43 -22.97
N THR A 80 3.46 -11.20 -22.09
CA THR A 80 3.95 -9.85 -21.78
C THR A 80 5.02 -9.46 -22.81
N ASN A 81 4.58 -8.84 -23.91
CA ASN A 81 5.44 -8.20 -24.90
C ASN A 81 6.24 -7.04 -24.25
N ARG A 82 7.54 -7.25 -24.09
CA ARG A 82 8.51 -6.27 -23.57
C ARG A 82 9.08 -5.44 -24.73
N VAL A 83 8.47 -4.29 -25.01
CA VAL A 83 9.03 -3.28 -25.91
C VAL A 83 10.10 -2.48 -25.15
N LYS A 84 11.35 -2.56 -25.61
CA LYS A 84 12.42 -1.60 -25.30
C LYS A 84 12.52 -0.68 -26.50
N ASP A 85 12.24 0.60 -26.31
CA ASP A 85 12.56 1.63 -27.30
C ASP A 85 13.25 2.83 -26.65
N ASN A 86 13.96 3.55 -27.51
CA ASN A 86 15.27 4.13 -27.31
C ASN A 86 15.23 5.66 -27.31
N SER A 87 16.15 6.26 -26.54
CA SER A 87 16.91 7.50 -26.81
C SER A 87 16.25 8.90 -26.85
N SER A 88 17.07 9.81 -26.29
CA SER A 88 17.37 11.19 -26.74
C SER A 88 16.59 12.38 -26.15
N GLN A 89 17.29 13.04 -25.22
CA GLN A 89 17.64 14.47 -25.21
C GLN A 89 16.76 15.47 -25.98
N ARG A 90 16.36 16.55 -25.29
CA ARG A 90 16.78 17.92 -25.62
C ARG A 90 16.42 18.93 -24.52
N GLU A 91 17.17 20.02 -24.53
CA GLU A 91 17.32 21.04 -23.48
C GLU A 91 16.40 22.26 -23.66
N THR A 92 16.23 22.99 -22.55
CA THR A 92 16.25 24.48 -22.36
C THR A 92 15.08 25.41 -22.74
N LYS A 93 14.75 26.23 -21.70
CA LYS A 93 14.38 27.68 -21.67
C LYS A 93 12.94 28.03 -22.10
N GLU A 94 12.24 29.03 -21.58
CA GLU A 94 12.38 30.04 -20.51
C GLU A 94 10.97 30.63 -20.28
N ASP A 95 10.81 31.32 -19.14
CA ASP A 95 9.72 32.21 -18.68
C ASP A 95 8.57 32.59 -19.63
N THR A 96 7.33 32.58 -19.09
CA THR A 96 6.47 33.77 -19.04
C THR A 96 5.33 33.59 -18.03
N LEU A 97 5.36 34.46 -17.03
CA LEU A 97 4.32 34.74 -16.04
C LEU A 97 3.01 35.15 -16.75
N LEU A 98 1.93 34.41 -16.49
CA LEU A 98 0.58 34.92 -16.71
C LEU A 98 -0.36 34.37 -15.64
N GLU A 99 -0.68 35.24 -14.67
CA GLU A 99 -1.80 35.07 -13.76
C GLU A 99 -3.06 34.78 -14.56
N LYS A 100 -3.61 33.58 -14.36
CA LYS A 100 -4.94 33.26 -14.86
C LYS A 100 -5.76 32.72 -13.71
N GLU A 101 -6.46 33.65 -13.07
CA GLU A 101 -7.68 33.34 -12.33
C GLU A 101 -8.59 32.48 -13.21
N THR A 102 -8.70 31.19 -12.90
CA THR A 102 -9.78 30.35 -13.39
C THR A 102 -10.36 29.58 -12.22
N LYS A 103 -11.35 30.24 -11.60
CA LYS A 103 -12.41 29.59 -10.86
C LYS A 103 -13.04 28.52 -11.76
N SER A 104 -12.62 27.26 -11.61
CA SER A 104 -13.32 26.10 -12.14
C SER A 104 -13.84 25.30 -10.95
N GLU A 105 -15.05 25.64 -10.51
CA GLU A 105 -15.86 24.84 -9.58
C GLU A 105 -16.47 23.64 -10.34
N GLN A 106 -15.63 22.82 -10.95
CA GLN A 106 -16.05 21.59 -11.63
C GLN A 106 -15.30 20.43 -11.00
N GLY A 107 -16.01 19.75 -10.09
CA GLY A 107 -15.53 18.60 -9.35
C GLY A 107 -15.40 17.34 -10.21
N ASP A 108 -14.48 17.37 -11.16
CA ASP A 108 -13.94 16.14 -11.73
C ASP A 108 -12.90 15.58 -10.75
N SER A 109 -13.10 14.33 -10.34
CA SER A 109 -12.17 13.63 -9.45
C SER A 109 -10.84 13.40 -10.17
N LEU A 110 -9.78 14.10 -9.75
CA LEU A 110 -8.43 13.93 -10.29
C LEU A 110 -7.84 12.56 -9.91
N SER A 111 -7.02 12.00 -10.81
CA SER A 111 -6.24 10.78 -10.50
C SER A 111 -5.09 11.10 -9.55
N PHE A 112 -4.61 10.09 -8.81
CA PHE A 112 -3.47 10.25 -7.89
C PHE A 112 -2.22 10.81 -8.58
N ALA A 113 -1.91 10.32 -9.80
CA ALA A 113 -0.76 10.80 -10.56
C ALA A 113 -0.88 12.29 -10.89
N GLU A 114 -2.09 12.76 -11.20
CA GLU A 114 -2.36 14.16 -11.48
C GLU A 114 -2.10 15.02 -10.24
N VAL A 115 -2.70 14.64 -9.10
CA VAL A 115 -2.48 15.32 -7.83
C VAL A 115 -0.99 15.38 -7.49
N PHE A 116 -0.25 14.30 -7.73
CA PHE A 116 1.19 14.27 -7.47
C PHE A 116 2.00 15.20 -8.39
N ARG A 117 1.59 15.36 -9.67
CA ARG A 117 2.21 16.35 -10.55
C ARG A 117 1.93 17.77 -10.07
N MET A 118 0.70 18.06 -9.67
CA MET A 118 0.31 19.37 -9.15
C MET A 118 1.12 19.73 -7.89
N ILE A 119 1.32 18.77 -6.99
CA ILE A 119 2.18 18.95 -5.80
C ILE A 119 3.62 19.29 -6.21
N GLN A 120 4.20 18.55 -7.17
CA GLN A 120 5.56 18.81 -7.64
C GLN A 120 5.71 20.15 -8.36
N ALA A 121 4.69 20.55 -9.12
CA ALA A 121 4.64 21.84 -9.82
C ALA A 121 4.35 23.01 -8.86
N GLY A 122 3.86 22.74 -7.65
CA GLY A 122 3.44 23.77 -6.69
C GLY A 122 2.09 24.39 -7.01
N GLU A 123 1.26 23.72 -7.80
CA GLU A 123 -0.08 24.17 -8.19
C GLU A 123 -1.10 23.89 -7.08
N GLU A 124 -2.19 24.67 -7.05
CA GLU A 124 -3.26 24.50 -6.08
C GLU A 124 -4.13 23.30 -6.42
N ILE A 125 -4.41 22.45 -5.42
CA ILE A 125 -5.22 21.25 -5.61
C ILE A 125 -6.71 21.64 -5.53
N PRO A 126 -7.53 21.31 -6.55
CA PRO A 126 -8.96 21.58 -6.53
C PRO A 126 -9.65 20.94 -5.32
N GLY A 127 -10.55 21.70 -4.70
CA GLY A 127 -11.29 21.27 -3.50
C GLY A 127 -10.52 21.41 -2.18
N LEU A 128 -9.28 21.89 -2.20
CA LEU A 128 -8.52 22.17 -0.98
C LEU A 128 -8.68 23.64 -0.56
N GLU A 129 -9.17 23.88 0.66
CA GLU A 129 -9.28 25.22 1.24
C GLU A 129 -7.99 25.59 2.00
N LYS A 130 -7.37 26.71 1.64
CA LYS A 130 -6.22 27.24 2.37
C LYS A 130 -6.70 28.01 3.59
N LEU A 131 -6.58 27.37 4.76
CA LEU A 131 -6.85 28.03 6.03
C LEU A 131 -5.75 29.07 6.33
N ASP A 132 -6.14 30.28 6.72
CA ASP A 132 -5.20 31.32 7.17
C ASP A 132 -4.70 31.03 8.59
N ILE A 133 -3.87 29.99 8.73
CA ILE A 133 -3.26 29.60 10.00
C ILE A 133 -2.03 30.47 10.24
N LYS A 134 -2.14 31.42 11.16
CA LYS A 134 -0.97 32.18 11.65
C LYS A 134 -0.30 31.43 12.79
N SER A 135 1.03 31.40 12.80
CA SER A 135 1.77 30.85 13.95
C SER A 135 1.43 31.68 15.20
N CYS A 136 0.94 31.02 16.25
CA CYS A 136 0.78 31.63 17.55
C CYS A 136 2.15 31.68 18.25
N ASN A 137 3.07 32.51 17.73
CA ASN A 137 4.40 32.76 18.31
C ASN A 137 4.34 33.55 19.64
N GLN A 138 3.24 33.41 20.38
CA GLN A 138 3.04 34.05 21.67
C GLN A 138 3.82 33.30 22.74
N LYS A 139 4.23 34.01 23.79
CA LYS A 139 4.89 33.37 24.93
C LYS A 139 3.91 32.39 25.59
N PRO A 140 4.35 31.19 26.03
CA PRO A 140 3.49 30.26 26.74
C PRO A 140 2.82 30.94 27.94
N SER A 141 1.52 30.71 28.12
CA SER A 141 0.80 31.19 29.29
C SER A 141 1.32 30.48 30.55
N VAL A 142 1.63 31.24 31.60
CA VAL A 142 2.01 30.67 32.89
C VAL A 142 0.77 30.09 33.58
N SER A 143 0.91 28.91 34.20
CA SER A 143 -0.18 28.30 34.96
C SER A 143 -0.55 29.16 36.18
N GLN A 144 -1.81 29.62 36.24
CA GLN A 144 -2.40 30.23 37.43
C GLN A 144 -3.07 29.20 38.36
N ILE A 145 -3.05 27.91 37.99
CA ILE A 145 -3.67 26.84 38.75
C ILE A 145 -2.83 26.58 40.02
N PRO A 146 -3.40 26.70 41.23
CA PRO A 146 -2.69 26.39 42.47
C PRO A 146 -2.39 24.89 42.54
N ARG A 147 -1.19 24.54 43.03
CA ARG A 147 -0.85 23.12 43.26
C ARG A 147 -1.71 22.58 44.40
N LYS A 148 -2.51 21.55 44.09
CA LYS A 148 -3.15 20.72 45.12
C LYS A 148 -2.08 19.86 45.76
N LEU A 149 -1.83 20.09 47.05
CA LEU A 149 -0.91 19.28 47.83
C LEU A 149 -1.35 17.81 47.81
N LYS A 150 -0.36 16.93 47.79
CA LYS A 150 -0.60 15.50 47.98
C LYS A 150 -1.11 15.25 49.40
N PRO A 151 -1.93 14.21 49.62
CA PRO A 151 -2.47 13.91 50.95
C PRO A 151 -1.42 13.72 52.05
N TRP A 152 -0.19 13.36 51.69
CA TRP A 152 0.96 13.13 52.58
C TRP A 152 1.90 14.33 52.72
N GLU A 153 1.60 15.46 52.09
CA GLU A 153 2.36 16.72 52.24
C GLU A 153 1.80 17.60 53.39
N LYS A 154 1.09 16.97 54.34
CA LYS A 154 0.63 17.60 55.59
C LYS A 154 1.59 17.30 56.73
#